data_AF-A0A504YRK0-F1
#
_entry.id   AF-A0A504YRK0-F1
#
_cell.length_a   1.000
_cell.length_b   1.000
_cell.length_c   1.000
_cell.angle_alpha   90.00
_cell.angle_beta   90.00
_cell.angle_gamma   90.00
#
_symmetry.space_group_name_H-M   'P 1'
#
loop_
_entity.id
_entity.type
_entity.pdbx_description
1 polymer ?
#
loop_
_entity_poly.entity_id
_entity_poly.type
_entity_poly.pdbx_seq_one_letter_code
_entity_poly.pdbx_strand_id
1 'polypeptide(L)'
;MDISDLFCTRYAILPVEESYYRPVNSQVDNKNTLDIEDFADNRPSYGPAQEPEEQLDKLRGFVRYARDKTAYRPTEERIHDWGEVYDHQAVRKNLRKQAARCMDCGVPFCQSYAGCPLGNLIPNWNDLVFNVSLSSRELFLPSLP
;
A
#
# COMPACT_ATOMS: atom_id res chain seq x y z
N MET A 1 45.94 21.83 -21.08
CA MET A 1 45.56 21.02 -19.91
C MET A 1 44.13 20.58 -20.20
N ASP A 2 44.02 19.43 -20.86
CA ASP A 2 42.80 18.96 -21.48
C ASP A 2 41.81 18.38 -20.46
N ILE A 3 40.52 18.62 -20.71
CA ILE A 3 39.37 18.12 -19.95
C ILE A 3 39.10 16.62 -20.24
N SER A 4 39.94 15.98 -21.05
CA SER A 4 39.84 14.57 -21.43
C SER A 4 40.20 13.56 -20.33
N ASP A 5 40.65 14.00 -19.15
CA ASP A 5 41.15 13.10 -18.08
C ASP A 5 40.20 12.91 -16.87
N LEU A 6 38.95 13.41 -16.93
CA LEU A 6 37.98 13.28 -15.83
C LEU A 6 36.88 12.22 -16.06
N PHE A 7 36.94 11.48 -17.16
CA PHE A 7 35.92 10.49 -17.54
C PHE A 7 36.28 9.00 -17.34
N CYS A 8 37.45 8.65 -16.79
CA CYS A 8 37.97 7.27 -16.94
C CYS A 8 38.25 6.45 -15.67
N THR A 9 37.83 6.83 -14.45
CA THR A 9 38.20 6.07 -13.23
C THR A 9 37.09 5.80 -12.20
N ARG A 10 35.81 5.77 -12.59
CA ARG A 10 34.72 5.41 -11.64
C ARG A 10 33.88 4.17 -11.96
N TYR A 11 34.27 3.39 -12.97
CA TYR A 11 33.75 2.03 -13.20
C TYR A 11 34.86 1.00 -13.09
N ALA A 12 35.32 0.76 -11.86
CA ALA A 12 36.08 -0.45 -11.53
C ALA A 12 35.08 -1.49 -10.99
N ILE A 13 34.69 -2.41 -11.86
CA ILE A 13 34.04 -3.67 -11.48
C ILE A 13 35.08 -4.44 -10.67
N LEU A 14 34.89 -4.54 -9.35
CA LEU A 14 35.71 -5.39 -8.49
C LEU A 14 35.22 -6.84 -8.58
N PRO A 15 36.13 -7.82 -8.66
CA PRO A 15 35.80 -9.23 -8.84
C PRO A 15 35.15 -9.80 -7.58
N VAL A 16 34.04 -10.53 -7.75
CA VAL A 16 33.43 -11.31 -6.68
C VAL A 16 34.17 -12.64 -6.59
N GLU A 17 35.29 -12.67 -5.87
CA GLU A 17 35.92 -13.91 -5.44
C GLU A 17 35.24 -14.44 -4.16
N GLU A 18 34.73 -15.67 -4.27
CA GLU A 18 34.96 -16.75 -3.31
C GLU A 18 34.79 -16.44 -1.82
N SER A 19 33.54 -16.29 -1.37
CA SER A 19 33.21 -16.55 0.04
C SER A 19 31.83 -17.21 0.18
N TYR A 20 31.60 -18.24 -0.62
CA TYR A 20 30.72 -19.34 -0.20
C TYR A 20 31.42 -19.99 1.01
N TYR A 21 30.67 -20.28 2.08
CA TYR A 21 31.14 -20.73 3.41
C TYR A 21 31.59 -19.62 4.38
N ARG A 22 30.68 -19.21 5.28
CA ARG A 22 31.04 -18.65 6.59
C ARG A 22 30.90 -19.76 7.63
N PRO A 23 31.93 -20.08 8.44
CA PRO A 23 31.79 -21.08 9.48
C PRO A 23 30.87 -20.58 10.59
N VAL A 24 29.91 -21.42 11.00
CA VAL A 24 29.05 -21.16 12.16
C VAL A 24 29.90 -21.33 13.41
N ASN A 25 30.12 -20.24 14.13
CA ASN A 25 30.84 -20.26 15.40
C ASN A 25 29.89 -20.84 16.47
N SER A 26 30.14 -22.07 16.92
CA SER A 26 29.34 -22.73 17.94
C SER A 26 29.73 -22.21 19.33
N GLN A 27 29.19 -21.06 19.72
CA GLN A 27 29.04 -20.71 21.12
C GLN A 27 27.56 -20.87 21.46
N VAL A 28 27.26 -21.98 22.13
CA VAL A 28 25.91 -22.28 22.60
C VAL A 28 25.66 -21.42 23.83
N ASP A 29 25.11 -20.22 23.61
CA ASP A 29 24.59 -19.39 24.68
C ASP A 29 23.27 -20.00 25.15
N ASN A 30 23.28 -20.57 26.35
CA ASN A 30 22.21 -21.37 26.95
C ASN A 30 21.01 -20.55 27.46
N LYS A 31 20.47 -19.65 26.63
CA LYS A 31 19.20 -18.98 26.92
C LYS A 31 18.37 -18.90 25.63
N ASN A 32 17.26 -19.64 25.63
CA ASN A 32 16.30 -19.87 24.54
C ASN A 32 16.72 -20.89 23.48
N THR A 33 16.77 -22.16 23.87
CA THR A 33 16.42 -23.25 22.96
C THR A 33 14.96 -23.06 22.55
N LEU A 34 14.74 -22.70 21.29
CA LEU A 34 13.42 -22.76 20.66
C LEU A 34 13.15 -24.22 20.30
N ASP A 35 11.98 -24.72 20.69
CA ASP A 35 11.60 -26.10 20.46
C ASP A 35 11.00 -26.28 19.05
N ILE A 36 10.91 -27.53 18.59
CA ILE A 36 10.35 -27.87 17.25
C ILE A 36 8.91 -27.35 17.08
N GLU A 37 8.16 -27.24 18.18
CA GLU A 37 6.80 -26.74 18.17
C GLU A 37 6.73 -25.21 17.96
N ASP A 38 7.76 -24.46 18.35
CA ASP A 38 7.83 -23.00 18.14
C ASP A 38 7.99 -22.63 16.65
N PHE A 39 8.46 -23.58 15.83
CA PHE A 39 8.56 -23.45 14.38
C PHE A 39 7.24 -23.71 13.65
N ALA A 40 6.31 -24.45 14.26
CA ALA A 40 4.99 -24.71 13.68
C ALA A 40 4.11 -23.45 13.72
N ASP A 41 4.23 -22.66 14.79
CA ASP A 41 3.49 -21.41 14.99
C ASP A 41 4.05 -20.24 14.17
N ASN A 42 5.33 -20.29 13.77
CA ASN A 42 6.01 -19.28 12.98
C ASN A 42 6.56 -19.85 11.66
N ARG A 43 5.74 -20.61 10.92
CA ARG A 43 6.14 -21.08 9.58
C ARG A 43 6.40 -19.86 8.68
N PRO A 44 7.64 -19.63 8.20
CA PRO A 44 7.87 -18.61 7.19
C PRO A 44 7.16 -19.06 5.92
N SER A 45 6.14 -18.31 5.50
CA SER A 45 5.47 -18.55 4.23
C SER A 45 6.48 -18.40 3.10
N TYR A 46 6.88 -19.51 2.48
CA TYR A 46 7.65 -19.49 1.24
C TYR A 46 6.69 -19.18 0.08
N GLY A 47 6.29 -17.92 0.01
CA GLY A 47 5.42 -17.34 -0.99
C GLY A 47 5.76 -15.86 -1.19
N PRO A 48 5.36 -15.23 -2.29
CA PRO A 48 5.60 -13.80 -2.48
C PRO A 48 5.04 -13.05 -1.27
N ALA A 49 5.84 -12.14 -0.70
CA ALA A 49 5.46 -11.34 0.45
C ALA A 49 4.13 -10.65 0.17
N GLN A 50 3.05 -11.20 0.72
CA GLN A 50 1.78 -10.52 0.76
C GLN A 50 1.91 -9.50 1.87
N GLU A 51 1.97 -8.22 1.50
CA GLU A 51 1.73 -7.12 2.43
C GLU A 51 0.49 -7.50 3.25
N PRO A 52 0.61 -7.71 4.56
CA PRO A 52 -0.52 -8.18 5.36
C PRO A 52 -1.65 -7.18 5.16
N GLU A 53 -2.80 -7.64 4.66
CA GLU A 53 -3.98 -6.80 4.57
C GLU A 53 -4.30 -6.31 5.98
N GLU A 54 -3.93 -5.07 6.28
CA GLU A 54 -4.13 -4.44 7.58
C GLU A 54 -5.61 -4.54 7.94
N GLN A 55 -5.94 -5.23 9.03
CA GLN A 55 -7.32 -5.36 9.48
C GLN A 55 -7.83 -4.00 9.94
N LEU A 56 -8.55 -3.30 9.05
CA LEU A 56 -9.03 -1.95 9.29
C LEU A 56 -10.20 -1.93 10.30
N ASP A 57 -10.07 -1.14 11.36
CA ASP A 57 -11.16 -0.80 12.29
C ASP A 57 -12.13 0.24 11.68
N LYS A 58 -13.40 -0.15 11.47
CA LYS A 58 -14.48 0.72 11.00
C LYS A 58 -15.09 1.57 12.12
N LEU A 59 -15.26 1.01 13.33
CA LEU A 59 -16.00 1.65 14.42
C LEU A 59 -15.30 2.92 14.91
N ARG A 60 -13.96 2.91 14.95
CA ARG A 60 -13.16 4.09 15.34
C ARG A 60 -12.33 4.65 14.18
N GLY A 61 -12.69 4.32 12.94
CA GLY A 61 -11.90 4.66 11.76
C GLY A 61 -11.69 6.16 11.57
N PHE A 62 -12.68 6.99 11.91
CA PHE A 62 -12.55 8.46 11.83
C PHE A 62 -11.45 9.03 12.73
N VAL A 63 -11.26 8.43 13.92
CA VAL A 63 -10.26 8.87 14.90
C VAL A 63 -8.90 8.24 14.61
N ARG A 64 -8.89 6.97 14.18
CA ARG A 64 -7.65 6.20 13.98
C ARG A 64 -6.89 6.57 12.71
N TYR A 65 -7.59 6.79 11.60
CA TYR A 65 -6.94 7.07 10.32
C TYR A 65 -7.00 8.54 10.03
N ALA A 66 -5.88 9.19 9.72
CA ALA A 66 -5.93 10.57 9.24
C ALA A 66 -6.64 10.65 7.87
N ARG A 67 -7.23 11.81 7.57
CA ARG A 67 -7.70 12.10 6.22
C ARG A 67 -6.49 12.17 5.29
N ASP A 68 -6.49 11.32 4.28
CA ASP A 68 -5.47 11.35 3.24
C ASP A 68 -5.93 12.23 2.07
N LYS A 69 -5.03 13.04 1.55
CA LYS A 69 -5.29 13.81 0.34
C LYS A 69 -4.89 12.93 -0.83
N THR A 70 -5.73 12.88 -1.86
CA THR A 70 -5.47 12.05 -3.03
C THR A 70 -4.10 12.41 -3.63
N ALA A 71 -3.29 11.39 -3.89
CA ALA A 71 -1.97 11.58 -4.48
C ALA A 71 -2.11 12.10 -5.92
N TYR A 72 -1.27 13.05 -6.26
CA TYR A 72 -1.17 13.57 -7.63
C TYR A 72 -0.02 12.89 -8.36
N ARG A 73 -0.15 12.79 -9.68
CA ARG A 73 0.98 12.47 -10.56
C ARG A 73 2.10 13.51 -10.38
N PRO A 74 3.37 13.13 -10.60
CA PRO A 74 4.48 14.08 -10.55
C PRO A 74 4.25 15.25 -11.52
N THR A 75 4.76 16.42 -11.18
CA THR A 75 4.51 17.65 -11.95
C THR A 75 5.17 17.57 -13.33
N GLU A 76 6.34 16.93 -13.39
CA GLU A 76 7.17 16.75 -14.57
C GLU A 76 6.42 15.98 -15.67
N GLU A 77 5.64 14.96 -15.29
CA GLU A 77 4.81 14.21 -16.25
C GLU A 77 3.61 15.05 -16.72
N ARG A 78 2.96 15.78 -15.80
CA ARG A 78 1.73 16.55 -16.08
C ARG A 78 1.91 17.74 -17.00
N ILE A 79 3.14 18.21 -17.22
CA ILE A 79 3.41 19.33 -18.14
C ILE A 79 3.31 18.87 -19.61
N HIS A 80 3.46 17.58 -19.87
CA HIS A 80 3.54 17.03 -21.22
C HIS A 80 2.24 16.42 -21.72
N ASP A 81 1.19 16.36 -20.89
CA ASP A 81 -0.10 15.77 -21.23
C ASP A 81 -1.29 16.54 -20.63
N TRP A 82 -2.49 16.25 -21.13
CA TRP A 82 -3.76 16.79 -20.63
C TRP A 82 -4.60 15.73 -19.89
N GLY A 83 -3.97 14.65 -19.45
CA GLY A 83 -4.61 13.56 -18.74
C GLY A 83 -4.97 13.93 -17.29
N GLU A 84 -5.66 13.02 -16.60
CA GLU A 84 -6.11 13.23 -15.23
C GLU A 84 -4.92 13.44 -14.26
N VAL A 85 -5.04 14.38 -13.33
CA VAL A 85 -3.94 14.78 -12.42
C VAL A 85 -3.71 13.76 -11.29
N TYR A 86 -4.72 12.98 -10.94
CA TYR A 86 -4.67 12.04 -9.82
C TYR A 86 -3.89 10.77 -10.15
N ASP A 87 -3.14 10.26 -9.16
CA ASP A 87 -2.59 8.92 -9.22
C ASP A 87 -3.67 7.90 -8.82
N HIS A 88 -4.31 7.30 -9.82
CA HIS A 88 -5.35 6.31 -9.61
C HIS A 88 -4.90 5.09 -8.81
N GLN A 89 -3.63 4.68 -8.93
CA GLN A 89 -3.14 3.49 -8.23
C GLN A 89 -2.99 3.78 -6.74
N ALA A 90 -2.38 4.91 -6.40
CA ALA A 90 -2.26 5.35 -5.01
C ALA A 90 -3.63 5.59 -4.37
N VAL A 91 -4.55 6.25 -5.09
CA VAL A 91 -5.91 6.48 -4.59
C VAL A 91 -6.62 5.17 -4.31
N ARG A 92 -6.60 4.21 -5.25
CA ARG A 92 -7.27 2.90 -5.08
C ARG A 92 -6.77 2.12 -3.88
N LYS A 93 -5.46 2.17 -3.59
CA LYS A 93 -4.88 1.51 -2.41
C LYS A 93 -5.46 2.05 -1.10
N ASN A 94 -5.74 3.35 -1.03
CA ASN A 94 -6.20 4.02 0.19
C ASN A 94 -7.73 4.13 0.32
N LEU A 95 -8.51 3.80 -0.73
CA LEU A 95 -9.97 3.94 -0.73
C LEU A 95 -10.66 3.23 0.45
N ARG A 96 -10.30 1.98 0.73
CA ARG A 96 -10.89 1.19 1.82
C ARG A 96 -10.62 1.83 3.19
N LYS A 97 -9.40 2.34 3.41
CA LYS A 97 -9.00 3.06 4.62
C LYS A 97 -9.75 4.39 4.79
N GLN A 98 -9.96 5.13 3.70
CA GLN A 98 -10.75 6.37 3.77
C GLN A 98 -12.25 6.09 3.96
N ALA A 99 -12.80 5.04 3.35
CA ALA A 99 -14.17 4.60 3.56
C ALA A 99 -14.45 4.14 5.00
N ALA A 100 -13.44 3.57 5.67
CA ALA A 100 -13.49 3.23 7.09
C ALA A 100 -13.70 4.46 8.00
N ARG A 101 -13.41 5.68 7.52
CA ARG A 101 -13.61 6.93 8.28
C ARG A 101 -15.06 7.39 8.32
N CYS A 102 -15.94 6.85 7.46
CA CYS A 102 -17.37 7.18 7.52
C CYS A 102 -17.95 6.64 8.83
N MET A 103 -18.57 7.53 9.61
CA MET A 103 -19.08 7.27 10.97
C MET A 103 -20.50 6.70 11.02
N ASP A 104 -21.17 6.56 9.87
CA ASP A 104 -22.60 6.20 9.78
C ASP A 104 -23.50 7.01 10.75
N CYS A 105 -23.57 8.31 10.49
CA CYS A 105 -24.02 9.32 11.47
C CYS A 105 -25.51 9.26 11.88
N GLY A 106 -26.31 8.36 11.30
CA GLY A 106 -27.78 8.27 11.49
C GLY A 106 -28.58 9.41 10.85
N VAL A 107 -28.16 10.66 11.02
CA VAL A 107 -28.69 11.87 10.34
C VAL A 107 -27.60 12.46 9.44
N PRO A 108 -27.33 11.86 8.27
CA PRO A 108 -26.19 12.22 7.44
C PRO A 108 -26.34 13.63 6.83
N PHE A 109 -25.56 14.59 7.32
CA PHE A 109 -25.46 15.93 6.71
C PHE A 109 -24.99 15.88 5.26
N CYS A 110 -24.17 14.89 4.90
CA CYS A 110 -23.69 14.69 3.54
C CYS A 110 -24.80 14.35 2.53
N GLN A 111 -25.87 13.68 2.97
CA GLN A 111 -27.03 13.33 2.12
C GLN A 111 -28.22 14.30 2.30
N SER A 112 -28.15 15.18 3.31
CA SER A 112 -29.19 16.17 3.57
C SER A 112 -29.29 17.23 2.47
N TYR A 113 -30.32 18.06 2.51
CA TYR A 113 -30.53 19.17 1.56
C TYR A 113 -29.33 20.14 1.47
N ALA A 114 -28.61 20.34 2.58
CA ALA A 114 -27.38 21.16 2.63
C ALA A 114 -26.11 20.41 2.17
N GLY A 115 -26.19 19.12 1.88
CA GLY A 115 -25.09 18.27 1.43
C GLY A 115 -25.10 18.10 -0.09
N CYS A 116 -25.37 16.87 -0.54
CA CYS A 116 -25.42 16.55 -1.96
C CYS A 116 -26.76 16.98 -2.58
N PRO A 117 -26.79 17.91 -3.56
CA PRO A 117 -28.03 18.37 -4.18
C PRO A 117 -28.73 17.30 -5.03
N LEU A 118 -28.01 16.23 -5.38
CA LEU A 118 -28.54 15.10 -6.14
C LEU A 118 -29.20 14.04 -5.24
N GLY A 119 -29.05 14.14 -3.92
CA GLY A 119 -29.60 13.15 -2.98
C GLY A 119 -28.86 11.81 -2.99
N ASN A 120 -27.57 11.80 -3.34
CA ASN A 120 -26.76 10.57 -3.35
C ASN A 120 -26.74 9.89 -1.97
N LEU A 121 -26.89 8.56 -1.96
CA LEU A 121 -26.84 7.72 -0.75
C LEU A 121 -25.39 7.49 -0.28
N ILE A 122 -24.73 8.56 0.17
CA ILE A 122 -23.29 8.58 0.48
C ILE A 122 -22.83 7.57 1.54
N PRO A 123 -23.55 7.40 2.67
CA PRO A 123 -23.17 6.41 3.67
C PRO A 123 -23.14 4.99 3.09
N ASN A 124 -24.15 4.64 2.29
CA ASN A 124 -24.32 3.28 1.76
C ASN A 124 -23.15 2.88 0.86
N TRP A 125 -22.76 3.71 -0.10
CA TRP A 125 -21.67 3.34 -1.00
C TRP A 125 -20.30 3.41 -0.31
N ASN A 126 -20.12 4.25 0.71
CA ASN A 126 -18.90 4.21 1.53
C ASN A 126 -18.79 2.87 2.29
N ASP A 127 -19.89 2.35 2.83
CA ASP A 127 -19.87 1.06 3.49
C ASP A 127 -19.65 -0.09 2.51
N LEU A 128 -20.20 -0.01 1.31
CA LEU A 128 -19.87 -0.94 0.23
C LEU A 128 -18.37 -0.90 -0.12
N VAL A 129 -17.77 0.29 -0.26
CA VAL A 129 -16.32 0.42 -0.53
C VAL A 129 -15.46 -0.14 0.61
N PHE A 130 -15.92 -0.03 1.86
CA PHE A 130 -15.22 -0.60 3.01
C PHE A 130 -15.31 -2.15 3.02
N ASN A 131 -16.50 -2.69 2.75
CA ASN A 131 -16.80 -4.12 2.82
C ASN A 131 -16.33 -4.91 1.59
N VAL A 132 -16.25 -4.26 0.42
CA VAL A 132 -15.73 -4.89 -0.80
C VAL A 132 -14.21 -5.03 -0.66
N SER A 133 -13.75 -6.27 -0.48
CA SER A 133 -12.35 -6.59 -0.72
C SER A 133 -12.06 -6.31 -2.19
N LEU A 134 -11.12 -5.40 -2.46
CA LEU A 134 -10.72 -4.98 -3.80
C LEU A 134 -10.06 -6.11 -4.62
N SER A 135 -10.08 -7.36 -4.13
CA SER A 135 -9.66 -8.56 -4.85
C SER A 135 -10.66 -9.00 -5.93
N SER A 136 -11.92 -8.58 -5.86
CA SER A 136 -12.92 -8.82 -6.91
C SER A 136 -12.81 -7.78 -8.05
N ARG A 137 -11.65 -7.72 -8.70
CA ARG A 137 -11.37 -6.80 -9.83
C ARG A 137 -12.18 -7.08 -11.11
N GLU A 138 -12.99 -8.14 -11.16
CA GLU A 138 -13.64 -8.60 -12.39
C GLU A 138 -15.11 -8.17 -12.56
N LEU A 139 -15.74 -7.51 -11.59
CA LEU A 139 -17.21 -7.29 -11.64
C LEU A 139 -17.67 -5.91 -12.13
N PHE A 140 -16.77 -4.98 -12.49
CA PHE A 140 -17.19 -3.59 -12.80
C PHE A 140 -16.56 -2.93 -14.03
N LEU A 141 -15.97 -3.70 -14.95
CA LEU A 141 -15.72 -3.23 -16.31
C LEU A 141 -16.40 -4.18 -17.29
N PRO A 142 -17.62 -3.88 -17.78
CA PRO A 142 -17.98 -4.40 -19.09
C PRO A 142 -16.93 -3.83 -20.05
N SER A 143 -16.20 -4.72 -20.70
CA SER A 143 -15.34 -4.41 -21.83
C SER A 143 -16.06 -3.44 -22.77
N LEU A 144 -15.63 -2.19 -22.80
CA LEU A 144 -15.99 -1.32 -23.91
C LEU A 144 -15.30 -1.90 -25.17
N PRO A 145 -16.04 -2.02 -26.29
CA PRO A 145 -15.49 -2.52 -27.56
C PRO A 145 -14.39 -1.62 -28.12
#